data_AF-A0A835WSQ8-F1
#
_entry.id   AF-A0A835WSQ8-F1
#
_cell.length_a   1.000
_cell.length_b   1.000
_cell.length_c   1.000
_cell.angle_alpha   90.00
_cell.angle_beta   90.00
_cell.angle_gamma   90.00
#
_symmetry.space_group_name_H-M   'P 1'
#
loop_
_entity.id
_entity.type
_entity.pdbx_description
1 polymer ?
#
loop_
_entity_poly.entity_id
_entity_poly.type
_entity_poly.pdbx_seq_one_letter_code
_entity_poly.pdbx_strand_id
1 'polypeptide(L)'
;MLRSTDRVTAAALLALLALGCVSAASAKPPSTDRLVAAIKAKNFSALSEALSVKGLDVNTPDSSRRLPLVEAARSRDVRAVSALLEQGALARVSDGTTTPLHLALLAQGAAAAPMARLLLAHGADPTAKDKSGATARSLVPAASAASKELSEMLKQWEARGAMAFEDAPGDWLREEREGAAYFWNPATGESRWSAPPSCAWQRVTVQGHPIKYVNSLTGQETTSLPAALAWARVTAADGSGLWLNWAARVTSAAAATQPPAELPAELAAELAARPNRRWYNTVTREFVYTDPAYATAWRELRDEATGAPYWFNVDSGASVWEVPAELAWAEVVEGGSGSSGAAAAGTTSGRYFHNTVSGEVAWTAPEHSAHAFVEVQGAEAEAAAAAATAATAAGGAELLL
;
A
#
# COMPACT_ATOMS: atom_id res chain seq x y z
N MET A 1 30.09 15.71 -41.39
CA MET A 1 31.35 16.08 -40.72
C MET A 1 31.07 17.29 -39.84
N LEU A 2 31.35 17.16 -38.54
CA LEU A 2 31.21 18.19 -37.53
C LEU A 2 32.04 19.44 -37.85
N ARG A 3 31.62 20.62 -37.34
CA ARG A 3 32.36 21.45 -36.37
C ARG A 3 31.83 22.90 -36.35
N SER A 4 31.54 23.43 -35.15
CA SER A 4 32.36 24.46 -34.49
C SER A 4 31.62 25.59 -33.74
N THR A 5 30.74 25.31 -32.76
CA THR A 5 30.30 26.38 -31.83
C THR A 5 30.27 26.06 -30.33
N ASP A 6 30.47 24.81 -29.88
CA ASP A 6 30.25 24.49 -28.43
C ASP A 6 31.51 24.40 -27.55
N ARG A 7 32.65 24.99 -27.95
CA ARG A 7 33.89 24.86 -27.16
C ARG A 7 34.25 26.03 -26.26
N VAL A 8 33.51 27.14 -26.29
CA VAL A 8 33.85 28.33 -25.49
C VAL A 8 32.96 28.51 -24.26
N THR A 9 31.79 27.86 -24.20
CA THR A 9 30.91 27.91 -23.02
C THR A 9 31.26 26.87 -21.94
N ALA A 10 32.01 25.82 -22.27
CA ALA A 10 32.40 24.78 -21.31
C ALA A 10 33.58 25.17 -20.39
N ALA A 11 34.41 26.15 -20.78
CA ALA A 11 35.57 26.55 -19.98
C ALA A 11 35.26 27.61 -18.91
N ALA A 12 34.14 28.34 -19.04
CA ALA A 12 33.74 29.36 -18.06
C ALA A 12 32.89 28.80 -16.90
N LEU A 13 32.23 27.63 -17.07
CA LEU A 13 31.49 26.97 -16.00
C LEU A 13 32.37 26.12 -15.06
N LEU A 14 33.60 25.79 -15.46
CA LEU A 14 34.54 25.01 -14.63
C LEU A 14 35.39 25.87 -13.67
N ALA A 15 35.35 27.20 -13.81
CA ALA A 15 36.10 28.11 -12.94
C ALA A 15 35.29 28.68 -11.75
N LEU A 16 33.96 28.47 -11.74
CA LEU A 16 33.05 28.92 -10.67
C LEU A 16 32.81 27.87 -9.57
N LEU A 17 33.51 26.73 -9.63
CA LEU A 17 33.54 25.70 -8.58
C LEU A 17 34.79 25.77 -7.68
N ALA A 18 35.66 26.77 -7.86
CA ALA A 18 36.96 26.85 -7.18
C ALA A 18 37.08 27.91 -6.06
N LEU A 19 36.02 28.61 -5.67
CA LEU A 19 36.04 29.46 -4.47
C LEU A 19 34.77 29.29 -3.64
N GLY A 20 34.79 28.26 -2.81
CA GLY A 20 33.80 27.97 -1.78
C GLY A 20 34.30 26.92 -0.77
N CYS A 21 35.61 26.81 -0.58
CA CYS A 21 36.19 26.01 0.49
C CYS A 21 35.99 26.73 1.83
N VAL A 22 34.78 26.66 2.37
CA VAL A 22 34.59 26.72 3.82
C VAL A 22 34.53 25.27 4.29
N SER A 23 35.58 24.88 5.00
CA SER A 23 35.81 23.58 5.63
C SER A 23 34.57 23.03 6.34
N ALA A 24 33.87 22.08 5.71
CA ALA A 24 33.19 21.03 6.44
C ALA A 24 34.16 19.85 6.50
N ALA A 25 34.83 19.69 7.64
CA ALA A 25 35.65 18.52 7.90
C ALA A 25 34.81 17.26 7.59
N SER A 26 35.29 16.44 6.65
CA SER A 26 34.77 15.11 6.37
C SER A 26 34.96 14.24 7.62
N ALA A 27 34.06 14.37 8.58
CA ALA A 27 33.93 13.42 9.66
C ALA A 27 33.50 12.08 9.03
N LYS A 28 34.34 11.05 9.18
CA LYS A 28 33.99 9.66 8.86
C LYS A 28 32.61 9.38 9.48
N PRO A 29 31.64 8.79 8.75
CA PRO A 29 30.32 8.54 9.30
C PRO A 29 30.45 7.81 10.64
N PRO A 30 29.63 8.15 11.64
CA PRO A 30 29.73 7.55 12.96
C PRO A 30 29.67 6.03 12.83
N SER A 31 30.74 5.36 13.29
CA SER A 31 30.86 3.91 13.13
C SER A 31 29.87 3.18 14.02
N THR A 32 29.22 2.14 13.48
CA THR A 32 28.38 1.22 14.25
C THR A 32 29.18 0.32 15.20
N ASP A 33 30.51 0.46 15.27
CA ASP A 33 31.37 -0.28 16.22
C ASP A 33 30.91 -0.14 17.67
N ARG A 34 30.59 1.08 18.12
CA ARG A 34 30.11 1.33 19.50
C ARG A 34 28.74 0.71 19.74
N LEU A 35 27.87 0.76 18.73
CA LEU A 35 26.55 0.17 18.77
C LEU A 35 26.65 -1.37 18.90
N VAL A 36 27.45 -2.01 18.05
CA VAL A 36 27.66 -3.47 18.10
C VAL A 36 28.34 -3.90 19.40
N ALA A 37 29.30 -3.11 19.91
CA ALA A 37 29.91 -3.38 21.20
C ALA A 37 28.89 -3.34 22.36
N ALA A 38 27.96 -2.38 22.36
CA ALA A 38 26.90 -2.28 23.36
C ALA A 38 25.93 -3.48 23.30
N ILE A 39 25.57 -3.93 22.09
CA ILE A 39 24.73 -5.11 21.84
C ILE A 39 25.40 -6.37 22.42
N LYS A 40 26.70 -6.55 22.14
CA LYS A 40 27.47 -7.70 22.65
C LYS A 40 27.59 -7.70 24.17
N ALA A 41 27.74 -6.51 24.76
CA ALA A 41 27.78 -6.33 26.20
C ALA A 41 26.40 -6.42 26.88
N LYS A 42 25.30 -6.52 26.11
CA LYS A 42 23.91 -6.45 26.60
C LYS A 42 23.64 -5.22 27.45
N ASN A 43 24.34 -4.12 27.14
CA ASN A 43 24.22 -2.86 27.87
C ASN A 43 23.26 -1.94 27.14
N PHE A 44 22.02 -1.90 27.60
CA PHE A 44 20.96 -1.09 26.99
C PHE A 44 21.23 0.42 27.09
N SER A 45 21.87 0.90 28.16
CA SER A 45 22.21 2.32 28.31
C SER A 45 23.23 2.76 27.26
N ALA A 46 24.27 1.95 27.05
CA ALA A 46 25.27 2.22 26.02
C ALA A 46 24.68 2.08 24.61
N LEU A 47 23.69 1.20 24.44
CA LEU A 47 22.96 1.06 23.18
C LEU A 47 22.11 2.30 22.89
N SER A 48 21.36 2.82 23.86
CA SER A 48 20.56 4.05 23.69
C SER A 48 21.42 5.27 23.42
N GLU A 49 22.58 5.39 24.09
CA GLU A 49 23.54 6.45 23.82
C GLU A 49 24.12 6.36 22.41
N ALA A 50 24.45 5.14 21.95
CA ALA A 50 24.93 4.93 20.59
C ALA A 50 23.87 5.29 19.55
N LEU A 51 22.61 4.91 19.76
CA LEU A 51 21.50 5.22 18.85
C LEU A 51 21.14 6.71 18.82
N SER A 52 21.46 7.46 19.87
CA SER A 52 21.20 8.92 19.95
C SER A 52 22.15 9.75 19.08
N VAL A 53 23.17 9.12 18.46
CA VAL A 53 24.14 9.82 17.61
C VAL A 53 23.47 10.23 16.28
N LYS A 54 23.37 11.54 16.05
CA LYS A 54 22.81 12.09 14.81
C LYS A 54 23.58 11.57 13.58
N GLY A 55 22.83 11.10 12.59
CA GLY A 55 23.38 10.59 11.34
C GLY A 55 23.97 9.18 11.42
N LEU A 56 23.73 8.44 12.51
CA LEU A 56 24.05 7.02 12.59
C LEU A 56 23.10 6.21 11.70
N ASP A 57 23.65 5.51 10.71
CA ASP A 57 22.90 4.52 9.94
C ASP A 57 23.05 3.13 10.58
N VAL A 58 21.98 2.68 11.24
CA VAL A 58 21.91 1.37 11.93
C VAL A 58 22.02 0.17 10.98
N ASN A 59 21.89 0.38 9.67
CA ASN A 59 22.03 -0.66 8.65
C ASN A 59 23.48 -0.83 8.18
N THR A 60 24.39 0.07 8.55
CA THR A 60 25.80 -0.06 8.19
C THR A 60 26.49 -1.12 9.04
N PRO A 61 27.26 -2.03 8.42
CA PRO A 61 28.00 -3.02 9.18
C PRO A 61 29.16 -2.38 9.94
N ASP A 62 29.52 -2.97 11.08
CA ASP A 62 30.68 -2.53 11.86
C ASP A 62 32.01 -2.84 11.14
N SER A 63 33.14 -2.46 11.75
CA SER A 63 34.49 -2.74 11.24
C SER A 63 34.78 -4.23 11.04
N SER A 64 34.03 -5.11 11.70
CA SER A 64 34.09 -6.57 11.56
C SER A 64 33.07 -7.12 10.56
N ARG A 65 32.42 -6.25 9.79
CA ARG A 65 31.36 -6.57 8.82
C ARG A 65 30.08 -7.14 9.43
N ARG A 66 29.82 -6.92 10.72
CA ARG A 66 28.61 -7.36 11.40
C ARG A 66 27.51 -6.32 11.29
N LEU A 67 26.32 -6.76 10.93
CA LEU A 67 25.13 -5.91 10.93
C LEU A 67 24.56 -5.83 12.35
N PRO A 68 24.29 -4.63 12.89
CA PRO A 68 23.77 -4.46 14.26
C PRO A 68 22.54 -5.31 14.56
N LEU A 69 21.56 -5.36 13.65
CA LEU A 69 20.33 -6.14 13.85
C LEU A 69 20.58 -7.65 13.90
N VAL A 70 21.50 -8.15 13.07
CA VAL A 70 21.88 -9.57 13.08
C VAL A 70 22.59 -9.93 14.39
N GLU A 71 23.47 -9.06 14.90
CA GLU A 71 24.15 -9.28 16.18
C GLU A 71 23.16 -9.23 17.36
N ALA A 72 22.18 -8.33 17.34
CA ALA A 72 21.15 -8.26 18.37
C ALA A 72 20.26 -9.52 18.41
N ALA A 73 19.88 -10.04 17.24
CA ALA A 73 19.17 -11.31 17.14
C ALA A 73 20.05 -12.48 17.63
N ARG A 74 21.35 -12.46 17.32
CA ARG A 74 22.32 -13.49 17.76
C ARG A 74 22.53 -13.49 19.28
N SER A 75 22.55 -12.31 19.90
CA SER A 75 22.66 -12.14 21.35
C SER A 75 21.36 -12.45 22.09
N ARG A 76 20.26 -12.64 21.33
CA ARG A 76 18.88 -12.90 21.79
C ARG A 76 18.33 -11.77 22.67
N ASP A 77 18.78 -10.55 22.42
CA ASP A 77 18.33 -9.36 23.14
C ASP A 77 17.15 -8.71 22.41
N VAL A 78 15.94 -9.10 22.83
CA VAL A 78 14.68 -8.59 22.27
C VAL A 78 14.59 -7.06 22.36
N ARG A 79 15.13 -6.45 23.42
CA ARG A 79 15.09 -4.99 23.61
C ARG A 79 16.02 -4.29 22.62
N ALA A 80 17.21 -4.85 22.40
CA ALA A 80 18.12 -4.34 21.38
C ALA A 80 17.52 -4.48 19.97
N VAL A 81 16.85 -5.61 19.69
CA VAL A 81 16.14 -5.79 18.41
C VAL A 81 15.03 -4.76 18.23
N SER A 82 14.18 -4.53 19.25
CA SER A 82 13.12 -3.51 19.19
C SER A 82 13.70 -2.12 18.92
N ALA A 83 14.70 -1.71 19.71
CA ALA A 83 15.32 -0.38 19.57
C ALA A 83 15.96 -0.18 18.19
N LEU A 84 16.59 -1.21 17.61
CA LEU A 84 17.16 -1.12 16.26
C LEU A 84 16.08 -1.00 15.18
N LEU A 85 15.01 -1.79 15.29
CA LEU A 85 13.88 -1.75 14.35
C LEU A 85 13.16 -0.38 14.41
N GLU A 86 13.00 0.19 15.60
CA GLU A 86 12.47 1.54 15.81
C GLU A 86 13.38 2.64 15.23
N GLN A 87 14.69 2.38 15.12
CA GLN A 87 15.64 3.28 14.46
C GLN A 87 15.78 3.00 12.95
N GLY A 88 14.85 2.23 12.36
CA GLY A 88 14.82 1.98 10.91
C GLY A 88 15.75 0.86 10.44
N ALA A 89 16.14 -0.06 11.32
CA ALA A 89 16.88 -1.25 10.90
C ALA A 89 16.00 -2.14 10.00
N LEU A 90 16.56 -2.57 8.87
CA LEU A 90 15.85 -3.39 7.89
C LEU A 90 15.75 -4.85 8.37
N ALA A 91 14.56 -5.37 8.61
CA ALA A 91 14.38 -6.73 9.11
C ALA A 91 14.78 -7.82 8.09
N ARG A 92 14.83 -7.48 6.79
CA ARG A 92 15.24 -8.38 5.69
C ARG A 92 16.75 -8.46 5.47
N VAL A 93 17.56 -7.81 6.30
CA VAL A 93 19.03 -7.90 6.14
C VAL A 93 19.55 -9.33 6.30
N SER A 94 20.69 -9.59 5.65
CA SER A 94 21.44 -10.84 5.77
C SER A 94 22.92 -10.52 5.89
N ASP A 95 23.62 -11.25 6.78
CA ASP A 95 25.09 -11.20 6.87
C ASP A 95 25.77 -12.11 5.83
N GLY A 96 25.01 -12.62 4.85
CA GLY A 96 25.45 -13.61 3.87
C GLY A 96 25.45 -15.04 4.40
N THR A 97 25.14 -15.23 5.69
CA THR A 97 24.96 -16.55 6.30
C THR A 97 23.54 -16.78 6.75
N THR A 98 22.93 -15.81 7.43
CA THR A 98 21.60 -15.92 8.06
C THR A 98 20.91 -14.56 8.07
N THR A 99 19.58 -14.57 8.16
CA THR A 99 18.79 -13.36 8.48
C THR A 99 18.50 -13.30 9.98
N PRO A 100 18.16 -12.12 10.54
CA PRO A 100 17.71 -12.01 11.93
C PRO A 100 16.57 -12.99 12.27
N LEU A 101 15.68 -13.26 11.30
CA LEU A 101 14.56 -14.19 11.50
C LEU A 101 15.00 -15.65 11.61
N HIS A 102 16.05 -16.09 10.88
CA HIS A 102 16.63 -17.42 11.07
C HIS A 102 17.11 -17.59 12.52
N LEU A 103 17.80 -16.58 13.05
CA LEU A 103 18.30 -16.58 14.42
C LEU A 103 17.16 -16.58 15.45
N ALA A 104 16.06 -15.87 15.17
CA ALA A 104 14.89 -15.85 16.02
C ALA A 104 14.13 -17.19 16.07
N LEU A 105 13.99 -17.86 14.93
CA LEU A 105 13.29 -19.15 14.84
C LEU A 105 14.14 -20.32 15.35
N LEU A 106 15.48 -20.21 15.31
CA LEU A 106 16.40 -21.15 15.96
C LEU A 106 16.53 -20.94 17.47
N ALA A 107 16.25 -19.72 17.96
CA ALA A 107 16.40 -19.40 19.38
C ALA A 107 15.46 -20.27 20.24
N GLN A 108 15.96 -20.73 21.39
CA GLN A 108 15.20 -21.56 22.33
C GLN A 108 14.75 -20.74 23.53
N GLY A 109 13.54 -20.98 24.06
CA GLY A 109 13.02 -20.30 25.25
C GLY A 109 12.32 -18.97 24.96
N ALA A 110 12.04 -18.20 26.02
CA ALA A 110 11.08 -17.09 26.00
C ALA A 110 11.39 -15.92 25.04
N ALA A 111 12.61 -15.83 24.51
CA ALA A 111 13.00 -14.77 23.58
C ALA A 111 12.56 -15.04 22.13
N ALA A 112 12.28 -16.30 21.75
CA ALA A 112 12.05 -16.67 20.35
C ALA A 112 10.78 -16.05 19.77
N ALA A 113 9.64 -16.23 20.45
CA ALA A 113 8.35 -15.74 19.98
C ALA A 113 8.26 -14.19 19.92
N PRO A 114 8.65 -13.44 20.97
CA PRO A 114 8.64 -11.98 20.90
C PRO A 114 9.56 -11.41 19.81
N MET A 115 10.75 -12.01 19.64
CA MET A 115 11.71 -11.58 18.62
C MET A 115 11.23 -11.89 17.20
N ALA A 116 10.68 -13.10 16.98
CA ALA A 116 10.08 -13.47 15.71
C ALA A 116 8.91 -12.56 15.36
N ARG A 117 8.03 -12.27 16.32
CA ARG A 117 6.91 -11.32 16.15
C ARG A 117 7.39 -9.94 15.72
N LEU A 118 8.37 -9.37 16.43
CA LEU A 118 8.95 -8.06 16.07
C LEU A 118 9.53 -8.07 14.65
N LEU A 119 10.34 -9.07 14.32
CA LEU A 119 10.97 -9.15 13.01
C LEU A 119 9.94 -9.33 11.88
N LEU A 120 8.94 -10.19 12.07
CA LEU A 120 7.86 -10.40 11.11
C LEU A 120 7.00 -9.15 10.94
N ALA A 121 6.70 -8.43 12.03
CA ALA A 121 6.00 -7.15 11.99
C ALA A 121 6.76 -6.11 11.17
N HIS A 122 8.09 -6.11 11.25
CA HIS A 122 8.95 -5.22 10.45
C HIS A 122 9.31 -5.80 9.07
N GLY A 123 8.57 -6.80 8.58
CA GLY A 123 8.69 -7.30 7.20
C GLY A 123 9.82 -8.31 6.98
N ALA A 124 10.32 -8.97 8.02
CA ALA A 124 11.23 -10.09 7.82
C ALA A 124 10.58 -11.19 6.97
N ASP A 125 11.35 -11.70 6.02
CA ASP A 125 10.87 -12.70 5.06
C ASP A 125 11.13 -14.13 5.58
N PRO A 126 10.08 -14.91 5.91
CA PRO A 126 10.22 -16.28 6.39
C PRO A 126 10.66 -17.27 5.30
N THR A 127 10.59 -16.87 4.03
CA THR A 127 11.02 -17.67 2.87
C THR A 127 12.46 -17.41 2.46
N ALA A 128 13.10 -16.38 3.04
CA ALA A 128 14.51 -16.11 2.84
C ALA A 128 15.34 -17.34 3.18
N LYS A 129 16.32 -17.65 2.32
CA LYS A 129 17.22 -18.79 2.48
C LYS A 129 18.51 -18.37 3.17
N ASP A 130 18.97 -19.18 4.10
CA ASP A 130 20.31 -19.07 4.68
C ASP A 130 21.38 -19.66 3.74
N LYS A 131 22.65 -19.66 4.18
CA LYS A 131 23.77 -20.23 3.41
C LYS A 131 23.64 -21.74 3.17
N SER A 132 22.87 -22.46 3.98
CA SER A 132 22.60 -23.88 3.79
C SER A 132 21.45 -24.15 2.82
N GLY A 133 20.73 -23.10 2.40
CA GLY A 133 19.54 -23.19 1.57
C GLY A 133 18.26 -23.44 2.36
N ALA A 134 18.34 -23.52 3.70
CA ALA A 134 17.19 -23.65 4.57
C ALA A 134 16.45 -22.31 4.64
N THR A 135 15.11 -22.36 4.62
CA THR A 135 14.29 -21.17 4.83
C THR A 135 14.12 -20.91 6.31
N ALA A 136 13.94 -19.65 6.73
CA ALA A 136 13.73 -19.34 8.13
C ALA A 136 12.56 -20.15 8.74
N ARG A 137 11.44 -20.29 8.01
CA ARG A 137 10.30 -21.13 8.41
C ARG A 137 10.67 -22.60 8.62
N SER A 138 11.58 -23.16 7.82
CA SER A 138 11.98 -24.57 7.95
C SER A 138 12.78 -24.87 9.21
N LEU A 139 13.31 -23.84 9.87
CA LEU A 139 14.10 -23.95 11.10
C LEU A 139 13.26 -24.00 12.38
N VAL A 140 11.93 -23.86 12.28
CA VAL A 140 11.05 -23.99 13.45
C VAL A 140 11.17 -25.42 14.01
N PRO A 141 11.62 -25.59 15.26
CA PRO A 141 11.83 -26.91 15.85
C PRO A 141 10.53 -27.72 15.89
N ALA A 142 10.56 -29.00 15.52
CA ALA A 142 9.39 -29.85 15.63
C ALA A 142 9.05 -30.13 17.11
N ALA A 143 7.76 -30.05 17.46
CA ALA A 143 7.18 -30.58 18.70
C ALA A 143 7.59 -29.91 20.03
N SER A 144 7.43 -28.58 20.14
CA SER A 144 7.37 -27.88 21.44
C SER A 144 6.18 -26.90 21.51
N ALA A 145 5.74 -26.50 22.71
CA ALA A 145 4.69 -25.48 22.84
C ALA A 145 5.09 -24.16 22.16
N ALA A 146 6.36 -23.77 22.27
CA ALA A 146 6.92 -22.59 21.59
C ALA A 146 6.91 -22.73 20.05
N SER A 147 7.12 -23.93 19.51
CA SER A 147 7.04 -24.17 18.06
C SER A 147 5.63 -23.99 17.51
N LYS A 148 4.58 -24.29 18.30
CA LYS A 148 3.19 -24.07 17.88
C LYS A 148 2.89 -22.59 17.75
N GLU A 149 3.33 -21.79 18.72
CA GLU A 149 3.18 -20.34 18.68
C GLU A 149 3.89 -19.74 17.46
N LEU A 150 5.16 -20.10 17.22
CA LEU A 150 5.92 -19.63 16.05
C LEU A 150 5.28 -20.06 14.72
N SER A 151 4.78 -21.31 14.64
CA SER A 151 4.11 -21.80 13.44
C SER A 151 2.81 -21.05 13.17
N GLU A 152 2.07 -20.70 14.21
CA GLU A 152 0.83 -19.94 14.07
C GLU A 152 1.10 -18.49 13.65
N MET A 153 2.14 -17.86 14.21
CA MET A 153 2.62 -16.55 13.73
C MET A 153 2.95 -16.62 12.24
N LEU A 154 3.72 -17.61 11.78
CA LEU A 154 4.08 -17.73 10.36
C LEU A 154 2.85 -17.92 9.45
N LYS A 155 1.81 -18.64 9.88
CA LYS A 155 0.55 -18.73 9.13
C LYS A 155 -0.18 -17.38 9.06
N GLN A 156 -0.22 -16.65 10.17
CA GLN A 156 -0.81 -15.30 10.19
C GLN A 156 -0.06 -14.37 9.23
N TRP A 157 1.28 -14.47 9.21
CA TRP A 157 2.11 -13.75 8.24
C TRP A 157 1.84 -14.19 6.80
N GLU A 158 1.59 -15.47 6.53
CA GLU A 158 1.24 -15.93 5.17
C GLU A 158 -0.10 -15.37 4.71
N ALA A 159 -1.07 -15.21 5.62
CA ALA A 159 -2.37 -14.68 5.29
C ALA A 159 -2.39 -13.16 5.08
N ARG A 160 -1.60 -12.40 5.86
CA ARG A 160 -1.70 -10.93 5.92
C ARG A 160 -0.37 -10.20 5.83
N GLY A 161 0.72 -10.92 5.65
CA GLY A 161 2.07 -10.36 5.64
C GLY A 161 2.48 -9.79 7.01
N ALA A 162 3.27 -8.71 6.97
CA ALA A 162 3.79 -8.06 8.16
C ALA A 162 2.68 -7.39 8.97
N MET A 163 1.59 -7.01 8.29
CA MET A 163 0.40 -6.40 8.87
C MET A 163 -0.34 -7.35 9.83
N ALA A 164 -0.07 -8.65 9.78
CA ALA A 164 -0.65 -9.60 10.73
C ALA A 164 -0.29 -9.30 12.20
N PHE A 165 0.81 -8.57 12.41
CA PHE A 165 1.37 -8.28 13.74
C PHE A 165 1.28 -6.82 14.13
N GLU A 166 0.66 -6.00 13.29
CA GLU A 166 0.30 -4.64 13.65
C GLU A 166 -1.08 -4.62 14.29
N ASP A 167 -1.24 -3.77 15.30
CA ASP A 167 -2.55 -3.45 15.81
C ASP A 167 -3.22 -2.49 14.83
N ALA A 168 -4.20 -3.05 14.10
CA ALA A 168 -5.11 -2.40 13.14
C ALA A 168 -4.44 -1.60 11.99
N PRO A 169 -4.29 -2.19 10.79
CA PRO A 169 -3.77 -1.47 9.63
C PRO A 169 -4.73 -0.32 9.22
N GLY A 170 -4.24 0.92 9.28
CA GLY A 170 -4.99 2.13 8.90
C GLY A 170 -5.45 3.02 10.06
N ASP A 171 -5.21 2.62 11.32
CA ASP A 171 -5.53 3.43 12.50
C ASP A 171 -4.38 4.36 12.90
N TRP A 172 -3.17 4.13 12.39
CA TRP A 172 -2.02 4.98 12.67
C TRP A 172 -2.19 6.33 11.99
N LEU A 173 -2.04 7.40 12.78
CA LEU A 173 -2.04 8.78 12.33
C LEU A 173 -0.60 9.32 12.36
N ARG A 174 -0.15 9.90 11.26
CA ARG A 174 1.13 10.62 11.18
C ARG A 174 0.98 12.11 11.45
N GLU A 175 1.75 12.60 12.41
CA GLU A 175 1.97 14.02 12.72
C GLU A 175 3.44 14.40 12.51
N GLU A 176 3.74 15.69 12.35
CA GLU A 176 5.10 16.21 12.42
C GLU A 176 5.33 16.85 13.79
N ARG A 177 6.27 16.31 14.57
CA ARG A 177 6.67 16.87 15.87
C ARG A 177 8.18 17.06 15.87
N GLU A 178 8.62 18.26 16.24
CA GLU A 178 10.06 18.59 16.35
C GLU A 178 10.88 18.34 15.06
N GLY A 179 10.23 18.41 13.89
CA GLY A 179 10.87 18.15 12.60
C GLY A 179 11.05 16.66 12.26
N ALA A 180 10.44 15.75 13.02
CA ALA A 180 10.39 14.32 12.75
C ALA A 180 8.94 13.82 12.61
N ALA A 181 8.76 12.75 11.84
CA ALA A 181 7.47 12.09 11.72
C ALA A 181 7.15 11.34 13.03
N TYR A 182 5.99 11.64 13.61
CA TYR A 182 5.47 11.02 14.81
C TYR A 182 4.20 10.26 14.45
N PHE A 183 4.11 8.98 14.83
CA PHE A 183 2.98 8.12 14.53
C PHE A 183 2.26 7.75 15.82
N TRP A 184 0.94 7.89 15.84
CA TRP A 184 0.10 7.56 16.98
C TRP A 184 -1.13 6.79 16.52
N ASN A 185 -1.49 5.73 17.25
CA ASN A 185 -2.72 4.99 17.04
C ASN A 185 -3.75 5.39 18.12
N PRO A 186 -4.86 6.05 17.76
CA PRO A 186 -5.89 6.49 18.71
C PRO A 186 -6.73 5.33 19.26
N ALA A 187 -6.81 4.19 18.57
CA ALA A 187 -7.55 3.03 19.03
C ALA A 187 -6.80 2.28 20.14
N THR A 188 -5.48 2.20 20.06
CA THR A 188 -4.65 1.47 21.05
C THR A 188 -3.94 2.37 22.04
N GLY A 189 -3.76 3.65 21.72
CA GLY A 189 -2.95 4.58 22.49
C GLY A 189 -1.44 4.38 22.31
N GLU A 190 -1.00 3.65 21.29
CA GLU A 190 0.43 3.49 20.99
C GLU A 190 1.01 4.70 20.25
N SER A 191 2.27 5.03 20.55
CA SER A 191 3.05 6.04 19.85
C SER A 191 4.40 5.49 19.40
N ARG A 192 4.89 5.94 18.25
CA ARG A 192 6.24 5.63 17.75
C ARG A 192 6.75 6.71 16.80
N TRP A 193 8.07 6.89 16.77
CA TRP A 193 8.75 7.82 15.85
C TRP A 193 9.14 7.16 14.52
N SER A 194 9.07 5.82 14.45
CA SER A 194 9.25 5.06 13.21
C SER A 194 7.94 4.89 12.47
N ALA A 195 7.97 5.02 11.14
CA ALA A 195 6.80 4.73 10.32
C ALA A 195 6.35 3.26 10.54
N PRO A 196 5.11 3.02 10.98
CA PRO A 196 4.58 1.68 11.03
C PRO A 196 4.47 1.14 9.60
N PRO A 197 4.78 -0.15 9.36
CA PRO A 197 4.50 -0.84 8.11
C PRO A 197 3.18 -0.45 7.43
N SER A 198 2.07 -0.32 8.15
CA SER A 198 0.80 0.11 7.55
C SER A 198 0.87 1.48 6.86
N CYS A 199 1.69 2.43 7.32
CA CYS A 199 1.81 3.75 6.70
C CYS A 199 2.85 3.81 5.56
N ALA A 200 3.55 2.72 5.25
CA ALA A 200 4.66 2.69 4.30
C ALA A 200 4.29 2.23 2.89
N TRP A 201 2.99 2.10 2.60
CA TRP A 201 2.49 1.74 1.27
C TRP A 201 2.66 2.89 0.28
N GLN A 202 3.15 2.54 -0.90
CA GLN A 202 3.31 3.43 -2.05
C GLN A 202 2.51 2.88 -3.22
N ARG A 203 1.85 3.77 -3.96
CA ARG A 203 1.11 3.44 -5.17
C ARG A 203 2.07 3.44 -6.35
N VAL A 204 2.18 2.32 -7.05
CA VAL A 204 2.93 2.21 -8.31
C VAL A 204 1.94 2.38 -9.46
N THR A 205 2.17 3.40 -10.28
CA THR A 205 1.36 3.69 -11.47
C THR A 205 2.17 3.45 -12.73
N VAL A 206 1.48 3.00 -13.78
CA VAL A 206 2.01 2.91 -15.15
C VAL A 206 1.04 3.67 -16.03
N GLN A 207 1.55 4.68 -16.76
CA GLN A 207 0.74 5.57 -17.61
C GLN A 207 -0.47 6.21 -16.89
N GLY A 208 -0.33 6.50 -15.60
CA GLY A 208 -1.40 7.07 -14.78
C GLY A 208 -2.35 6.04 -14.17
N HIS A 209 -2.23 4.75 -14.52
CA HIS A 209 -3.07 3.70 -13.98
C HIS A 209 -2.37 3.00 -12.79
N PRO A 210 -3.02 2.88 -11.61
CA PRO A 210 -2.50 2.09 -10.50
C PRO A 210 -2.48 0.61 -10.86
N ILE A 211 -1.28 0.04 -10.83
CA ILE A 211 -1.04 -1.36 -11.15
C ILE A 211 -0.67 -2.19 -9.93
N LYS A 212 -0.04 -1.61 -8.91
CA LYS A 212 0.26 -2.30 -7.66
C LYS A 212 0.56 -1.32 -6.55
N TYR A 213 0.49 -1.81 -5.32
CA TYR A 213 0.93 -1.10 -4.14
C TYR A 213 2.11 -1.84 -3.56
N VAL A 214 3.18 -1.11 -3.22
CA VAL A 214 4.40 -1.67 -2.66
C VAL A 214 4.66 -1.02 -1.32
N ASN A 215 4.91 -1.83 -0.30
CA ASN A 215 5.31 -1.36 1.00
C ASN A 215 6.82 -1.15 1.03
N SER A 216 7.26 0.09 1.19
CA SER A 216 8.68 0.46 1.14
C SER A 216 9.50 -0.10 2.31
N LEU A 217 8.87 -0.37 3.46
CA LEU A 217 9.54 -0.91 4.64
C LEU A 217 9.60 -2.44 4.63
N THR A 218 8.51 -3.09 4.25
CA THR A 218 8.39 -4.56 4.32
C THR A 218 8.69 -5.25 2.99
N GLY A 219 8.69 -4.51 1.88
CA GLY A 219 8.82 -5.05 0.52
C GLY A 219 7.60 -5.83 0.04
N GLN A 220 6.46 -5.72 0.75
CA GLN A 220 5.23 -6.42 0.38
C GLN A 220 4.57 -5.74 -0.81
N GLU A 221 3.92 -6.53 -1.66
CA GLU A 221 3.17 -6.04 -2.81
C GLU A 221 1.72 -6.50 -2.70
N THR A 222 0.78 -5.64 -3.08
CA THR A 222 -0.63 -5.98 -3.20
C THR A 222 -1.25 -5.27 -4.40
N THR A 223 -2.26 -5.89 -5.00
CA THR A 223 -3.02 -5.33 -6.13
C THR A 223 -4.27 -4.59 -5.66
N SER A 224 -4.79 -4.95 -4.48
CA SER A 224 -5.91 -4.27 -3.82
C SER A 224 -5.44 -3.02 -3.07
N LEU A 225 -6.30 -1.99 -3.00
CA LEU A 225 -6.00 -0.75 -2.30
C LEU A 225 -5.77 -1.03 -0.79
N PRO A 226 -4.57 -0.73 -0.24
CA PRO A 226 -4.32 -0.87 1.19
C PRO A 226 -5.18 0.11 2.00
N ALA A 227 -5.65 -0.32 3.17
CA ALA A 227 -6.48 0.51 4.05
C ALA A 227 -5.82 1.85 4.41
N ALA A 228 -4.50 1.90 4.54
CA ALA A 228 -3.77 3.14 4.82
C ALA A 228 -3.82 4.17 3.68
N LEU A 229 -4.09 3.75 2.44
CA LEU A 229 -4.24 4.64 1.28
C LEU A 229 -5.72 4.88 0.93
N ALA A 230 -6.66 4.32 1.70
CA ALA A 230 -8.10 4.39 1.48
C ALA A 230 -8.72 5.71 1.98
N TRP A 231 -8.05 6.83 1.71
CA TRP A 231 -8.52 8.15 2.07
C TRP A 231 -9.36 8.79 0.96
N ALA A 232 -10.29 9.64 1.35
CA ALA A 232 -11.10 10.47 0.46
C ALA A 232 -11.27 11.86 1.07
N ARG A 233 -11.38 12.89 0.22
CA ARG A 233 -11.66 14.25 0.66
C ARG A 233 -13.16 14.51 0.61
N VAL A 234 -13.74 14.84 1.76
CA VAL A 234 -15.16 15.18 1.91
C VAL A 234 -15.28 16.66 2.26
N THR A 235 -16.07 17.40 1.49
CA THR A 235 -16.33 18.82 1.71
C THR A 235 -17.80 19.04 1.99
N ALA A 236 -18.12 19.59 3.16
CA ALA A 236 -19.48 19.97 3.51
C ALA A 236 -19.93 21.23 2.75
N ALA A 237 -21.23 21.49 2.77
CA ALA A 237 -21.86 22.60 2.04
C ALA A 237 -21.41 23.99 2.53
N ASP A 238 -20.92 24.08 3.77
CA ASP A 238 -20.35 25.28 4.38
C ASP A 238 -18.89 25.53 3.94
N GLY A 239 -18.33 24.69 3.08
CA GLY A 239 -16.94 24.76 2.62
C GLY A 239 -15.93 24.13 3.58
N SER A 240 -16.37 23.59 4.73
CA SER A 240 -15.49 22.85 5.63
C SER A 240 -15.12 21.50 5.01
N GLY A 241 -13.83 21.21 4.93
CA GLY A 241 -13.29 19.97 4.39
C GLY A 241 -12.74 19.08 5.49
N LEU A 242 -12.95 17.77 5.36
CA LEU A 242 -12.33 16.73 6.17
C LEU A 242 -11.83 15.60 5.28
N TRP A 243 -10.79 14.91 5.74
CA TRP A 243 -10.32 13.68 5.11
C TRP A 243 -10.92 12.48 5.85
N LEU A 244 -11.50 11.56 5.09
CA LEU A 244 -12.14 10.34 5.59
C LEU A 244 -11.35 9.13 5.07
N ASN A 245 -10.83 8.31 5.98
CA ASN A 245 -10.39 6.97 5.64
C ASN A 245 -11.59 6.01 5.76
N TRP A 246 -12.11 5.54 4.63
CA TRP A 246 -13.34 4.73 4.62
C TRP A 246 -13.10 3.27 5.00
N ALA A 247 -11.88 2.76 4.80
CA ALA A 247 -11.52 1.39 5.18
C ALA A 247 -11.28 1.28 6.70
N ALA A 248 -10.58 2.27 7.28
CA ALA A 248 -10.31 2.31 8.72
C ALA A 248 -11.42 2.99 9.54
N ARG A 249 -12.39 3.65 8.90
CA ARG A 249 -13.44 4.47 9.53
C ARG A 249 -12.88 5.58 10.42
N VAL A 250 -11.74 6.16 10.01
CA VAL A 250 -11.05 7.26 10.70
C VAL A 250 -11.25 8.56 9.93
N THR A 251 -11.30 9.68 10.63
CA THR A 251 -11.33 11.03 10.02
C THR A 251 -10.16 11.85 10.49
N SER A 252 -9.65 12.74 9.63
CA SER A 252 -8.70 13.77 10.05
C SER A 252 -9.36 14.75 11.02
N ALA A 253 -8.56 15.41 11.87
CA ALA A 253 -9.05 16.50 12.71
C ALA A 253 -9.89 17.51 11.91
N ALA A 254 -10.93 18.04 12.56
CA ALA A 254 -11.91 18.93 11.93
C ALA A 254 -11.20 20.13 11.25
N ALA A 255 -11.57 20.41 10.00
CA ALA A 255 -11.01 21.47 9.15
C ALA A 255 -9.55 21.29 8.69
N ALA A 256 -9.07 20.05 8.53
CA ALA A 256 -7.79 19.77 7.91
C ALA A 256 -7.78 20.19 6.42
N THR A 257 -7.28 21.39 6.17
CA THR A 257 -6.99 21.90 4.81
C THR A 257 -5.84 21.14 4.16
N GLN A 258 -4.97 20.53 4.96
CA GLN A 258 -3.83 19.73 4.50
C GLN A 258 -4.21 18.25 4.39
N PRO A 259 -3.68 17.54 3.38
CA PRO A 259 -3.85 16.09 3.28
C PRO A 259 -3.17 15.37 4.45
N PRO A 260 -3.70 14.21 4.87
CA PRO A 260 -3.02 13.31 5.79
C PRO A 260 -1.59 13.05 5.35
N ALA A 261 -0.64 13.12 6.28
CA ALA A 261 0.79 12.97 5.98
C ALA A 261 1.19 11.55 5.53
N GLU A 262 0.28 10.59 5.63
CA GLU A 262 0.42 9.22 5.11
C GLU A 262 0.15 9.12 3.60
N LEU A 263 -0.62 10.07 3.04
CA LEU A 263 -0.91 10.05 1.62
C LEU A 263 0.28 10.56 0.81
N PRO A 264 0.69 9.81 -0.24
CA PRO A 264 1.60 10.35 -1.24
C PRO A 264 1.04 11.65 -1.83
N ALA A 265 1.88 12.66 -2.00
CA ALA A 265 1.47 14.00 -2.44
C ALA A 265 0.67 13.99 -3.77
N GLU A 266 1.04 13.10 -4.70
CA GLU A 266 0.34 12.93 -5.97
C GLU A 266 -1.09 12.41 -5.79
N LEU A 267 -1.28 11.37 -4.96
CA LEU A 267 -2.60 10.82 -4.65
C LEU A 267 -3.44 11.81 -3.85
N ALA A 268 -2.81 12.53 -2.91
CA ALA A 268 -3.47 13.61 -2.18
C ALA A 268 -3.97 14.71 -3.12
N ALA A 269 -3.17 15.12 -4.11
CA ALA A 269 -3.57 16.12 -5.10
C ALA A 269 -4.73 15.63 -5.98
N GLU A 270 -4.69 14.37 -6.42
CA GLU A 270 -5.75 13.73 -7.19
C GLU A 270 -7.08 13.71 -6.43
N LEU A 271 -7.07 13.25 -5.17
CA LEU A 271 -8.24 13.22 -4.30
C LEU A 271 -8.74 14.63 -3.94
N ALA A 272 -7.82 15.59 -3.80
CA ALA A 272 -8.17 16.97 -3.49
C ALA A 272 -8.86 17.69 -4.66
N ALA A 273 -8.57 17.29 -5.91
CA ALA A 273 -9.15 17.86 -7.11
C ALA A 273 -10.62 17.44 -7.34
N ARG A 274 -11.03 16.29 -6.79
CA ARG A 274 -12.39 15.74 -6.95
C ARG A 274 -13.02 15.39 -5.58
N PRO A 275 -13.33 16.38 -4.73
CA PRO A 275 -13.93 16.14 -3.41
C PRO A 275 -15.33 15.53 -3.53
N ASN A 276 -15.76 14.78 -2.51
CA ASN A 276 -17.07 14.11 -2.43
C ASN A 276 -17.39 13.07 -3.51
N ARG A 277 -16.41 12.69 -4.33
CA ARG A 277 -16.63 11.67 -5.37
C ARG A 277 -16.75 10.29 -4.71
N ARG A 278 -17.93 9.70 -4.80
CA ARG A 278 -18.22 8.33 -4.37
C ARG A 278 -19.06 7.62 -5.42
N TRP A 279 -18.96 6.31 -5.42
CA TRP A 279 -19.68 5.44 -6.33
C TRP A 279 -20.56 4.50 -5.53
N TYR A 280 -21.78 4.32 -5.98
CA TYR A 280 -22.71 3.35 -5.43
C TYR A 280 -22.73 2.13 -6.32
N ASN A 281 -22.38 0.97 -5.76
CA ASN A 281 -22.53 -0.29 -6.46
C ASN A 281 -23.99 -0.75 -6.34
N THR A 282 -24.71 -0.83 -7.46
CA THR A 282 -26.13 -1.19 -7.48
C THR A 282 -26.38 -2.66 -7.18
N VAL A 283 -25.35 -3.51 -7.28
CA VAL A 283 -25.41 -4.95 -7.01
C VAL A 283 -25.14 -5.23 -5.54
N THR A 284 -23.99 -4.79 -5.03
CA THR A 284 -23.60 -5.02 -3.62
C THR A 284 -24.30 -4.06 -2.65
N ARG A 285 -24.86 -2.96 -3.17
CA ARG A 285 -25.50 -1.87 -2.41
C ARG A 285 -24.55 -1.14 -1.46
N GLU A 286 -23.27 -1.16 -1.77
CA GLU A 286 -22.23 -0.49 -0.98
C GLU A 286 -21.73 0.78 -1.68
N PHE A 287 -21.32 1.76 -0.87
CA PHE A 287 -20.62 2.95 -1.36
C PHE A 287 -19.11 2.73 -1.32
N VAL A 288 -18.43 3.08 -2.40
CA VAL A 288 -16.97 3.01 -2.52
C VAL A 288 -16.45 4.37 -2.98
N TYR A 289 -15.25 4.74 -2.52
CA TYR A 289 -14.55 5.97 -2.95
C TYR A 289 -13.44 5.69 -3.96
N THR A 290 -13.46 4.51 -4.60
CA THR A 290 -12.48 4.13 -5.64
C THR A 290 -13.13 4.20 -7.00
N ASP A 291 -12.36 4.63 -8.00
CA ASP A 291 -12.86 4.74 -9.37
C ASP A 291 -13.24 3.34 -9.91
N PRO A 292 -14.47 3.13 -10.41
CA PRO A 292 -14.94 1.87 -10.97
C PRO A 292 -14.08 1.34 -12.11
N ALA A 293 -13.33 2.22 -12.80
CA ALA A 293 -12.35 1.80 -13.78
C ALA A 293 -11.26 0.88 -13.18
N TYR A 294 -11.10 0.88 -11.86
CA TYR A 294 -10.16 0.03 -11.12
C TYR A 294 -10.83 -1.15 -10.40
N ALA A 295 -12.15 -1.36 -10.61
CA ALA A 295 -12.89 -2.46 -9.99
C ALA A 295 -12.51 -3.84 -10.55
N THR A 296 -12.00 -3.91 -11.77
CA THR A 296 -11.46 -5.14 -12.36
C THR A 296 -9.95 -5.22 -12.20
N ALA A 297 -9.36 -6.40 -12.42
CA ALA A 297 -7.90 -6.56 -12.46
C ALA A 297 -7.27 -5.99 -13.73
N TRP A 298 -8.04 -5.67 -14.76
CA TRP A 298 -7.53 -5.26 -16.07
C TRP A 298 -7.32 -3.74 -16.15
N ARG A 299 -6.22 -3.32 -16.79
CA ARG A 299 -5.89 -1.91 -17.06
C ARG A 299 -5.65 -1.73 -18.54
N GLU A 300 -6.32 -0.75 -19.15
CA GLU A 300 -6.00 -0.31 -20.51
C GLU A 300 -4.71 0.50 -20.47
N LEU A 301 -3.70 0.08 -21.22
CA LEU A 301 -2.42 0.74 -21.40
C LEU A 301 -2.16 0.95 -22.88
N ARG A 302 -1.19 1.80 -23.23
CA ARG A 302 -0.78 2.06 -24.61
C ARG A 302 0.65 1.62 -24.84
N ASP A 303 0.89 0.93 -25.94
CA ASP A 303 2.24 0.57 -26.34
C ASP A 303 3.04 1.82 -26.74
N GLU A 304 4.26 1.98 -26.22
CA GLU A 304 5.07 3.18 -26.44
C GLU A 304 5.58 3.30 -27.89
N ALA A 305 5.73 2.17 -28.60
CA ALA A 305 6.25 2.16 -29.96
C ALA A 305 5.15 2.40 -31.01
N THR A 306 3.95 1.87 -30.79
CA THR A 306 2.84 1.87 -31.76
C THR A 306 1.67 2.76 -31.35
N GLY A 307 1.56 3.12 -30.07
CA GLY A 307 0.41 3.85 -29.52
C GLY A 307 -0.87 3.02 -29.42
N ALA A 308 -0.82 1.74 -29.82
CA ALA A 308 -1.96 0.84 -29.80
C ALA A 308 -2.36 0.48 -28.36
N PRO A 309 -3.67 0.46 -28.04
CA PRO A 309 -4.13 0.04 -26.72
C PRO A 309 -3.92 -1.46 -26.53
N TYR A 310 -3.51 -1.86 -25.33
CA TYR A 310 -3.48 -3.23 -24.86
C TYR A 310 -3.96 -3.30 -23.42
N TRP A 311 -4.45 -4.45 -22.98
CA TRP A 311 -4.95 -4.65 -21.63
C TRP A 311 -3.96 -5.47 -20.82
N PHE A 312 -3.62 -4.96 -19.64
CA PHE A 312 -2.75 -5.62 -18.68
C PHE A 312 -3.55 -6.08 -17.46
N ASN A 313 -3.46 -7.37 -17.14
CA ASN A 313 -4.07 -7.94 -15.95
C ASN A 313 -3.09 -7.80 -14.78
N VAL A 314 -3.50 -7.02 -13.79
CA VAL A 314 -2.72 -6.67 -12.62
C VAL A 314 -2.42 -7.87 -11.71
N ASP A 315 -3.35 -8.82 -11.59
CA ASP A 315 -3.20 -9.96 -10.68
C ASP A 315 -2.33 -11.09 -11.29
N SER A 316 -2.52 -11.36 -12.58
CA SER A 316 -1.81 -12.43 -13.29
C SER A 316 -0.55 -11.97 -14.02
N GLY A 317 -0.40 -10.66 -14.25
CA GLY A 317 0.66 -10.10 -15.09
C GLY A 317 0.49 -10.36 -16.59
N ALA A 318 -0.64 -10.92 -17.02
CA ALA A 318 -0.91 -11.18 -18.43
C ALA A 318 -1.16 -9.89 -19.21
N SER A 319 -0.77 -9.85 -20.48
CA SER A 319 -1.12 -8.76 -21.40
C SER A 319 -1.81 -9.33 -22.64
N VAL A 320 -2.87 -8.66 -23.07
CA VAL A 320 -3.66 -9.03 -24.25
C VAL A 320 -3.93 -7.79 -25.10
N TRP A 321 -4.00 -7.98 -26.41
CA TRP A 321 -4.29 -6.90 -27.38
C TRP A 321 -5.77 -6.77 -27.71
N GLU A 322 -6.61 -7.63 -27.15
CA GLU A 322 -8.05 -7.63 -27.32
C GLU A 322 -8.73 -7.29 -25.99
N VAL A 323 -9.89 -6.64 -26.04
CA VAL A 323 -10.64 -6.27 -24.84
C VAL A 323 -10.97 -7.55 -24.06
N PRO A 324 -10.54 -7.69 -22.79
CA PRO A 324 -10.90 -8.83 -21.96
C PRO A 324 -12.42 -8.97 -21.85
N ALA A 325 -12.94 -10.20 -21.86
CA ALA A 325 -14.38 -10.44 -21.76
C ALA A 325 -14.99 -9.78 -20.51
N GLU A 326 -14.27 -9.72 -19.39
CA GLU A 326 -14.70 -9.05 -18.16
C GLU A 326 -14.96 -7.54 -18.31
N LEU A 327 -14.32 -6.89 -19.29
CA LEU A 327 -14.47 -5.47 -19.60
C LEU A 327 -15.40 -5.22 -20.79
N ALA A 328 -15.77 -6.25 -21.53
CA ALA A 328 -16.46 -6.16 -22.81
C ALA A 328 -17.99 -5.99 -22.71
N TRP A 329 -18.50 -5.63 -21.53
CA TRP A 329 -19.92 -5.41 -21.28
C TRP A 329 -20.38 -4.06 -21.82
N ALA A 330 -21.42 -4.08 -22.66
CA ALA A 330 -22.09 -2.90 -23.19
C ALA A 330 -23.53 -2.83 -22.67
N GLU A 331 -23.98 -1.64 -22.26
CA GLU A 331 -25.40 -1.38 -21.98
C GLU A 331 -26.14 -1.19 -23.30
N VAL A 332 -27.23 -1.96 -23.49
CA VAL A 332 -28.13 -1.86 -24.62
C VAL A 332 -29.48 -1.35 -24.12
N VAL A 333 -29.90 -0.21 -24.66
CA VAL A 333 -31.20 0.40 -24.38
C VAL A 333 -32.09 0.19 -25.61
N GLU A 334 -33.12 -0.64 -25.50
CA GLU A 334 -34.07 -0.79 -26.60
C GLU A 334 -34.99 0.43 -26.70
N GLY A 335 -34.83 1.24 -27.76
CA GLY A 335 -35.69 2.40 -28.02
C GLY A 335 -35.43 3.19 -29.32
N GLY A 336 -35.85 2.64 -30.47
CA GLY A 336 -36.52 3.40 -31.54
C GLY A 336 -35.71 4.05 -32.68
N SER A 337 -35.68 3.40 -33.86
CA SER A 337 -35.90 4.09 -35.15
C SER A 337 -36.24 3.11 -36.30
N GLY A 338 -37.44 3.22 -36.90
CA GLY A 338 -37.68 2.76 -38.28
C GLY A 338 -39.01 2.08 -38.62
N SER A 339 -40.05 2.89 -38.88
CA SER A 339 -41.18 2.63 -39.81
C SER A 339 -42.38 1.75 -39.40
N SER A 340 -43.51 2.45 -39.18
CA SER A 340 -44.91 2.13 -39.54
C SER A 340 -45.52 0.78 -39.15
N GLY A 341 -46.47 0.83 -38.22
CA GLY A 341 -47.64 -0.06 -38.25
C GLY A 341 -48.11 -0.59 -36.89
N ALA A 342 -49.22 -0.02 -36.42
CA ALA A 342 -50.18 -0.57 -35.47
C ALA A 342 -49.73 -0.83 -34.01
N ALA A 343 -50.54 -0.28 -33.10
CA ALA A 343 -50.39 -0.35 -31.67
C ALA A 343 -50.44 -1.79 -31.10
N ALA A 344 -49.55 -2.07 -30.16
CA ALA A 344 -49.75 -3.09 -29.13
C ALA A 344 -49.21 -2.55 -27.79
N ALA A 345 -50.03 -2.74 -26.76
CA ALA A 345 -49.81 -2.27 -25.40
C ALA A 345 -48.62 -2.98 -24.73
N GLY A 346 -47.94 -2.27 -23.81
CA GLY A 346 -47.03 -2.84 -22.82
C GLY A 346 -45.66 -3.23 -23.37
N THR A 347 -44.75 -2.28 -23.48
CA THR A 347 -43.31 -2.57 -23.58
C THR A 347 -42.56 -1.61 -22.69
N THR A 348 -42.30 -2.05 -21.46
CA THR A 348 -41.23 -1.51 -20.62
C THR A 348 -39.95 -1.62 -21.44
N SER A 349 -39.36 -0.48 -21.82
CA SER A 349 -38.07 -0.41 -22.50
C SER A 349 -37.03 -1.16 -21.66
N GLY A 350 -36.75 -2.40 -22.04
CA GLY A 350 -35.87 -3.29 -21.29
C GLY A 350 -34.42 -2.87 -21.52
N ARG A 351 -33.76 -2.40 -20.46
CA ARG A 351 -32.31 -2.24 -20.48
C ARG A 351 -31.68 -3.61 -20.20
N TYR A 352 -30.73 -4.02 -21.02
CA TYR A 352 -29.93 -5.22 -20.79
C TYR A 352 -28.47 -4.96 -21.13
N PHE A 353 -27.58 -5.76 -20.56
CA PHE A 353 -26.14 -5.70 -20.76
C PHE A 353 -25.72 -6.88 -21.62
N HIS A 354 -24.96 -6.61 -22.68
CA HIS A 354 -24.45 -7.64 -23.58
C HIS A 354 -22.92 -7.61 -23.57
N ASN A 355 -22.30 -8.77 -23.41
CA ASN A 355 -20.87 -8.94 -23.49
C ASN A 355 -20.44 -9.13 -24.95
N THR A 356 -19.71 -8.15 -25.50
CA THR A 356 -19.29 -8.15 -26.91
C THR A 356 -18.26 -9.22 -27.28
N VAL A 357 -17.63 -9.85 -26.28
CA VAL A 357 -16.60 -10.88 -26.48
C VAL A 357 -17.10 -12.27 -26.12
N SER A 358 -17.77 -12.44 -24.97
CA SER A 358 -18.34 -13.75 -24.57
C SER A 358 -19.69 -14.05 -25.21
N GLY A 359 -20.42 -13.03 -25.67
CA GLY A 359 -21.79 -13.14 -26.18
C GLY A 359 -22.86 -13.30 -25.10
N GLU A 360 -22.49 -13.17 -23.82
CA GLU A 360 -23.41 -13.29 -22.70
C GLU A 360 -24.36 -12.09 -22.60
N VAL A 361 -25.60 -12.33 -22.17
CA VAL A 361 -26.62 -11.30 -21.93
C VAL A 361 -27.04 -11.34 -20.47
N ALA A 362 -27.02 -10.18 -19.82
CA ALA A 362 -27.45 -10.00 -18.44
C ALA A 362 -28.49 -8.88 -18.33
N TRP A 363 -29.59 -9.12 -17.62
CA TRP A 363 -30.63 -8.10 -17.39
C TRP A 363 -30.30 -7.17 -16.21
N THR A 364 -29.24 -7.49 -15.47
CA THR A 364 -28.67 -6.68 -14.40
C THR A 364 -27.21 -6.41 -14.70
N ALA A 365 -26.69 -5.26 -14.28
CA ALA A 365 -25.27 -4.94 -14.47
C ALA A 365 -24.40 -6.00 -13.78
N PRO A 366 -23.45 -6.63 -14.49
CA PRO A 366 -22.51 -7.57 -13.88
C PRO A 366 -21.70 -6.89 -12.78
N GLU A 367 -21.51 -7.56 -11.65
CA GLU A 367 -20.88 -7.01 -10.43
C GLU A 367 -19.51 -6.37 -10.67
N HIS A 368 -18.71 -6.98 -11.55
CA HIS A 368 -17.34 -6.53 -11.87
C HIS A 368 -17.30 -5.49 -12.98
N SER A 369 -18.42 -5.20 -13.65
CA SER A 369 -18.46 -4.22 -14.73
C SER A 369 -18.53 -2.80 -14.16
N ALA A 370 -17.94 -1.83 -14.87
CA ALA A 370 -18.08 -0.42 -14.52
C ALA A 370 -19.56 0.03 -14.48
N HIS A 371 -20.45 -0.66 -15.21
CA HIS A 371 -21.88 -0.40 -15.24
C HIS A 371 -22.62 -0.74 -13.95
N ALA A 372 -22.02 -1.54 -13.04
CA ALA A 372 -22.57 -1.77 -11.72
C ALA A 372 -22.42 -0.56 -10.78
N PHE A 373 -21.63 0.44 -11.19
CA PHE A 373 -21.32 1.60 -10.36
C PHE A 373 -21.98 2.86 -10.92
N VAL A 374 -22.71 3.56 -10.06
CA VAL A 374 -23.28 4.87 -10.36
C VAL A 374 -22.51 5.93 -9.59
N GLU A 375 -22.02 6.96 -10.29
CA GLU A 375 -21.39 8.10 -9.61
C GLU A 375 -22.44 8.92 -8.86
N VAL A 376 -22.19 9.17 -7.58
CA VAL A 376 -23.13 9.74 -6.62
C VAL A 376 -22.50 11.02 -6.08
N GLN A 377 -22.86 12.17 -6.65
CA GLN A 377 -22.36 13.49 -6.22
C GLN A 377 -23.38 14.21 -5.32
N GLY A 378 -22.97 14.57 -4.09
CA GLY A 378 -23.74 15.46 -3.21
C GLY A 378 -25.03 14.88 -2.58
N ALA A 379 -25.90 15.78 -2.11
CA ALA A 379 -27.16 15.45 -1.41
C ALA A 379 -28.27 14.94 -2.35
N GLU A 380 -28.21 15.26 -3.65
CA GLU A 380 -29.14 14.75 -4.68
C GLU A 380 -28.95 13.23 -4.94
N ALA A 381 -27.88 12.66 -4.41
CA ALA A 381 -27.46 11.30 -4.69
C ALA A 381 -28.05 10.26 -3.71
N GLU A 382 -28.53 10.69 -2.53
CA GLU A 382 -29.38 9.84 -1.69
C GLU A 382 -30.76 9.60 -2.33
N ALA A 383 -31.27 10.59 -3.08
CA ALA A 383 -32.47 10.44 -3.90
C ALA A 383 -32.22 9.51 -5.11
N ALA A 384 -31.04 9.57 -5.73
CA ALA A 384 -30.67 8.66 -6.83
C ALA A 384 -30.46 7.21 -6.36
N ALA A 385 -29.84 7.00 -5.20
CA ALA A 385 -29.74 5.67 -4.57
C ALA A 385 -31.13 5.13 -4.18
N ALA A 386 -32.00 5.97 -3.61
CA ALA A 386 -33.39 5.61 -3.33
C ALA A 386 -34.20 5.30 -4.61
N ALA A 387 -33.98 6.05 -5.70
CA ALA A 387 -34.62 5.83 -6.99
C ALA A 387 -34.14 4.54 -7.69
N ALA A 388 -32.84 4.20 -7.61
CA ALA A 388 -32.32 2.94 -8.10
C ALA A 388 -32.92 1.75 -7.34
N THR A 389 -33.05 1.88 -6.02
CA THR A 389 -33.70 0.87 -5.15
C THR A 389 -35.19 0.73 -5.48
N ALA A 390 -35.89 1.83 -5.73
CA ALA A 390 -37.31 1.86 -6.11
C ALA A 390 -37.57 1.31 -7.52
N ALA A 391 -36.69 1.57 -8.49
CA ALA A 391 -36.80 1.04 -9.86
C ALA A 391 -36.68 -0.49 -9.90
N THR A 392 -35.81 -1.08 -9.06
CA THR A 392 -35.74 -2.55 -8.91
C THR A 392 -36.90 -3.15 -8.11
N ALA A 393 -37.45 -2.42 -7.13
CA ALA A 393 -38.61 -2.88 -6.37
C ALA A 393 -39.91 -2.87 -7.22
N ALA A 394 -40.05 -1.90 -8.13
CA ALA A 394 -41.16 -1.86 -9.09
C ALA A 394 -41.07 -2.99 -10.14
N GLY A 395 -39.86 -3.39 -10.56
CA GLY A 395 -39.66 -4.53 -11.46
C GLY A 395 -39.86 -5.91 -10.82
N GLY A 396 -39.78 -6.01 -9.49
CA GLY A 396 -40.02 -7.25 -8.75
C GLY A 396 -41.48 -7.51 -8.35
N ALA A 397 -42.37 -6.54 -8.57
CA ALA A 397 -43.77 -6.63 -8.14
C ALA A 397 -44.75 -7.12 -9.24
N GLU A 398 -44.30 -7.31 -10.48
CA GLU A 398 -45.14 -7.75 -11.62
C GLU A 398 -44.94 -9.23 -12.03
N LEU A 399 -44.48 -10.09 -11.10
CA LEU A 399 -44.40 -11.55 -11.31
C LEU A 399 -45.15 -12.37 -10.26
N LEU A 400 -46.15 -11.77 -9.61
CA LEU A 400 -47.15 -12.49 -8.82
C LEU A 400 -48.55 -11.99 -9.14
N LEU A 401 -49.10 -12.47 -10.27
CA LEU A 401 -50.51 -12.81 -10.43
C LEU A 401 -50.66 -13.95 -11.43
#